data_AF-A0A351FLD7-F1
#
_entry.id   AF-A0A351FLD7-F1
#
_cell.length_a   1.000
_cell.length_b   1.000
_cell.length_c   1.000
_cell.angle_alpha   90.00
_cell.angle_beta   90.00
_cell.angle_gamma   90.00
#
_symmetry.space_group_name_H-M   'P 1'
#
loop_
_entity.id
_entity.type
_entity.pdbx_description
1 polymer ?
#
loop_
_entity_poly.entity_id
_entity_poly.type
_entity_poly.pdbx_seq_one_letter_code
_entity_poly.pdbx_strand_id
1 'polypeptide(L)'
;MKRYILGKPINIIILIAILAPNVVWAQANERLRARELGIQVGVFPTGVHNAITDVSGVQVGHSTVVQAPNVRTGVTAILPHAENAYISRVPAALHVGNG
;
A
#
# COMPACT_ATOMS: atom_id res chain seq x y z
N MET A 1 -37.99 34.33 29.03
CA MET A 1 -36.80 34.75 28.26
C MET A 1 -35.67 33.77 28.59
N LYS A 2 -35.34 32.88 27.63
CA LYS A 2 -34.42 31.72 27.80
C LYS A 2 -32.97 32.18 28.02
N ARG A 3 -32.33 31.75 29.11
CA ARG A 3 -30.87 31.76 29.28
C ARG A 3 -30.36 30.34 29.51
N TYR A 4 -30.29 29.57 28.43
CA TYR A 4 -29.29 28.51 28.30
C TYR A 4 -27.96 29.20 28.01
N ILE A 5 -26.87 28.87 28.72
CA ILE A 5 -25.43 28.95 28.35
C ILE A 5 -24.66 29.03 29.69
N LEU A 6 -24.51 27.91 30.42
CA LEU A 6 -23.45 27.74 31.43
C LEU A 6 -23.29 26.26 31.84
N GLY A 7 -22.83 25.42 30.92
CA GLY A 7 -22.61 23.99 31.22
C GLY A 7 -21.84 23.22 30.15
N LYS A 8 -21.06 23.91 29.30
CA LYS A 8 -20.58 23.34 28.03
C LYS A 8 -19.13 22.80 27.96
N PRO A 9 -18.18 23.04 28.89
CA PRO A 9 -16.82 22.50 28.71
C PRO A 9 -16.73 21.01 29.08
N ILE A 10 -17.39 20.58 30.15
CA ILE A 10 -17.38 19.18 30.62
C ILE A 10 -18.02 18.23 29.60
N ASN A 11 -19.14 18.63 29.00
CA ASN A 11 -19.79 17.82 27.97
C ASN A 11 -18.95 17.73 26.67
N ILE A 12 -18.19 18.78 26.33
CA ILE A 12 -17.28 18.75 25.17
C ILE A 12 -16.08 17.83 25.44
N ILE A 13 -15.50 17.89 26.64
CA ILE A 13 -14.37 17.02 27.03
C ILE A 13 -14.81 15.56 27.07
N ILE A 14 -15.98 15.26 27.63
CA ILE A 14 -16.56 13.92 27.64
C ILE A 14 -16.83 13.43 26.21
N LEU A 15 -17.37 14.30 25.34
CA LEU A 15 -17.63 13.96 23.94
C LEU A 15 -16.33 13.65 23.17
N ILE A 16 -15.26 14.44 23.39
CA ILE A 16 -13.93 14.20 22.81
C ILE A 16 -13.32 12.91 23.36
N ALA A 17 -13.43 12.64 24.66
CA ALA A 17 -12.90 11.43 25.29
C ALA A 17 -13.60 10.15 24.82
N ILE A 18 -14.89 10.22 24.45
CA ILE A 18 -15.66 9.08 23.91
C ILE A 18 -15.36 8.87 22.41
N LEU A 19 -15.08 9.94 21.65
CA LEU A 19 -14.79 9.85 20.22
C LEU A 19 -13.32 9.52 19.91
N ALA A 20 -12.37 9.97 20.73
CA ALA A 20 -10.93 9.76 20.52
C ALA A 20 -10.48 8.29 20.43
N PRO A 21 -10.91 7.35 21.30
CA PRO A 21 -10.41 5.98 21.24
C PRO A 21 -10.81 5.28 19.94
N ASN A 22 -11.97 5.59 19.37
CA ASN A 22 -12.42 4.97 18.10
C ASN A 22 -11.55 5.35 16.90
N VAL A 23 -10.87 6.50 16.94
CA VAL A 23 -9.95 6.93 15.88
C VAL A 23 -8.61 6.16 15.96
N VAL A 24 -8.21 5.73 17.15
CA VAL A 24 -6.94 5.02 17.38
C VAL A 24 -7.01 3.55 16.94
N TRP A 25 -8.20 2.93 16.93
CA TRP A 25 -8.41 1.55 16.45
C TRP A 25 -8.51 1.40 14.93
N ALA A 26 -8.37 2.48 14.16
CA ALA A 26 -8.16 2.39 12.72
C ALA A 26 -6.74 1.87 12.44
N GLN A 27 -6.45 0.63 12.85
CA GLN A 27 -5.22 -0.04 12.51
C GLN A 27 -5.18 -0.22 11.00
N ALA A 28 -4.30 0.54 10.33
CA ALA A 28 -3.79 0.12 9.05
C ALA A 28 -3.22 -1.29 9.25
N ASN A 29 -3.83 -2.28 8.60
CA ASN A 29 -3.42 -3.67 8.74
C ASN A 29 -2.04 -3.80 8.08
N GLU A 30 -0.96 -3.70 8.86
CA GLU A 30 0.41 -3.83 8.35
C GLU A 30 0.59 -5.25 7.80
N ARG A 31 0.67 -5.35 6.47
CA ARG A 31 1.03 -6.61 5.80
C ARG A 31 2.53 -6.81 5.91
N LEU A 32 2.93 -7.65 6.86
CA LEU A 32 4.32 -8.04 7.03
C LEU A 32 4.85 -8.80 5.81
N ARG A 33 6.12 -8.56 5.49
CA ARG A 33 6.90 -9.29 4.49
C ARG A 33 7.60 -10.49 5.14
N ALA A 34 7.97 -11.48 4.33
CA ALA A 34 8.63 -12.70 4.82
C ALA A 34 9.89 -12.45 5.69
N ARG A 35 10.71 -11.46 5.32
CA ARG A 35 11.93 -11.12 6.09
C ARG A 35 11.62 -10.53 7.47
N GLU A 36 10.52 -9.81 7.62
CA GLU A 36 10.06 -9.26 8.91
C GLU A 36 9.58 -10.39 9.84
N LEU A 37 9.22 -11.54 9.27
CA LEU A 37 8.90 -12.78 9.99
C LEU A 37 10.14 -13.66 10.25
N GLY A 38 11.35 -13.20 9.94
CA GLY A 38 12.59 -13.96 10.11
C GLY A 38 12.89 -14.98 8.99
N ILE A 39 12.12 -14.98 7.90
CA ILE A 39 12.34 -15.89 6.77
C ILE A 39 13.31 -15.23 5.78
N GLN A 40 14.56 -15.70 5.76
CA GLN A 40 15.60 -15.21 4.87
C GLN A 40 15.78 -16.14 3.66
N VAL A 41 15.61 -15.58 2.45
CA VAL A 41 15.88 -16.29 1.19
C VAL A 41 17.15 -15.74 0.56
N GLY A 42 18.07 -16.63 0.19
CA GLY A 42 19.37 -16.31 -0.41
C GLY A 42 20.38 -15.71 0.59
N VAL A 43 21.60 -15.45 0.09
CA VAL A 43 22.73 -14.95 0.88
C VAL A 43 23.04 -13.46 0.68
N PHE A 44 22.47 -12.85 -0.36
CA PHE A 44 22.73 -11.45 -0.70
C PHE A 44 21.82 -10.48 0.06
N PRO A 45 22.30 -9.26 0.38
CA PRO A 45 21.47 -8.21 0.93
C PRO A 45 20.44 -7.73 -0.11
N THR A 46 19.32 -7.20 0.36
CA THR A 46 18.29 -6.61 -0.50
C THR A 46 18.58 -5.14 -0.75
N GLY A 47 17.94 -4.56 -1.77
CA GLY A 47 17.82 -3.11 -1.88
C GLY A 47 16.96 -2.52 -0.76
N VAL A 48 16.86 -1.19 -0.76
CA VAL A 48 16.19 -0.39 0.29
C VAL A 48 14.72 -0.76 0.41
N HIS A 49 14.04 -0.93 -0.72
CA HIS A 49 12.63 -1.28 -0.76
C HIS A 49 12.39 -2.78 -0.81
N ASN A 50 13.44 -3.60 -0.95
CA ASN A 50 13.36 -5.05 -1.16
C ASN A 50 12.31 -5.38 -2.25
N ALA A 51 12.41 -4.68 -3.38
CA ALA A 51 11.45 -4.69 -4.48
C ALA A 51 12.13 -4.41 -5.82
N ILE A 52 11.48 -4.72 -6.94
CA ILE A 52 12.03 -4.49 -8.29
C ILE A 52 12.33 -3.00 -8.58
N THR A 53 11.63 -2.09 -7.90
CA THR A 53 11.84 -0.64 -7.98
C THR A 53 13.15 -0.16 -7.36
N ASP A 54 13.90 -1.04 -6.68
CA ASP A 54 15.27 -0.75 -6.26
C ASP A 54 16.22 -0.58 -7.48
N VAL A 55 15.81 -1.06 -8.66
CA VAL A 55 16.49 -0.75 -9.93
C VAL A 55 16.11 0.65 -10.38
N SER A 56 17.09 1.54 -10.50
CA SER A 56 16.88 2.94 -10.88
C SER A 56 16.05 3.09 -12.16
N GLY A 57 15.00 3.91 -12.10
CA GLY A 57 14.10 4.18 -13.21
C GLY A 57 12.93 3.19 -13.35
N VAL A 58 13.00 2.00 -12.75
CA VAL A 58 11.92 1.03 -12.80
C VAL A 58 10.73 1.49 -11.95
N GLN A 59 9.54 1.43 -12.52
CA GLN A 59 8.29 1.79 -11.85
C GLN A 59 7.28 0.65 -11.95
N VAL A 60 6.42 0.52 -10.93
CA VAL A 60 5.37 -0.49 -10.86
C VAL A 60 4.05 0.18 -10.52
N GLY A 61 2.99 -0.15 -11.27
CA GLY A 61 1.62 0.26 -10.99
C GLY A 61 0.69 -0.95 -11.04
N HIS A 62 -0.40 -0.91 -10.26
CA HIS A 62 -1.42 -1.95 -10.33
C HIS A 62 -2.82 -1.34 -10.23
N SER A 63 -3.80 -2.04 -10.77
CA SER A 63 -5.22 -1.77 -10.59
C SER A 63 -5.93 -3.08 -10.26
N THR A 64 -6.72 -3.08 -9.20
CA THR A 64 -7.43 -4.27 -8.72
C THR A 64 -8.92 -3.99 -8.76
N VAL A 65 -9.67 -4.89 -9.41
CA VAL A 65 -11.13 -4.83 -9.51
C VAL A 65 -11.72 -5.94 -8.66
N VAL A 66 -12.47 -5.53 -7.65
CA VAL A 66 -13.21 -6.41 -6.76
C VAL A 66 -14.68 -6.00 -6.79
N GLN A 67 -15.53 -6.85 -7.35
CA GLN A 67 -16.96 -6.61 -7.45
C GLN A 67 -17.76 -7.89 -7.20
N ALA A 68 -18.85 -7.78 -6.44
CA ALA A 68 -19.76 -8.88 -6.18
C ALA A 68 -20.57 -9.24 -7.45
N PRO A 69 -20.94 -10.51 -7.65
CA PRO A 69 -20.69 -11.65 -6.75
C PRO A 69 -19.31 -12.30 -6.92
N ASN A 70 -18.62 -12.10 -8.05
CA ASN A 70 -17.52 -12.98 -8.46
C ASN A 70 -16.39 -12.32 -9.28
N VAL A 71 -16.33 -10.99 -9.37
CA VAL A 71 -15.22 -10.31 -10.06
C VAL A 71 -14.08 -10.06 -9.09
N ARG A 72 -12.94 -10.72 -9.33
CA ARG A 72 -11.69 -10.58 -8.58
C ARG A 72 -10.53 -10.59 -9.58
N THR A 73 -10.32 -9.47 -10.26
CA THR A 73 -9.34 -9.34 -11.35
C THR A 73 -8.48 -8.09 -11.17
N GLY A 74 -7.56 -7.86 -12.08
CA GLY A 74 -6.71 -6.69 -12.07
C GLY A 74 -5.61 -6.76 -13.11
N VAL A 75 -4.79 -5.72 -13.11
CA VAL A 75 -3.61 -5.61 -13.95
C VAL A 75 -2.46 -5.07 -13.13
N THR A 76 -1.24 -5.47 -13.47
CA THR A 76 0.00 -4.88 -12.98
C THR A 76 0.85 -4.49 -14.18
N ALA A 77 1.32 -3.26 -14.20
CA ALA A 77 2.19 -2.71 -15.22
C ALA A 77 3.57 -2.45 -14.61
N ILE A 78 4.62 -2.76 -15.37
CA ILE A 78 6.00 -2.48 -15.02
C ILE A 78 6.58 -1.62 -16.15
N LEU A 79 7.05 -0.42 -15.81
CA LEU A 79 7.81 0.41 -16.73
C LEU A 79 9.30 0.22 -16.44
N PRO A 80 10.12 -0.14 -17.45
CA PRO A 80 11.55 -0.35 -17.24
C PRO A 80 12.31 0.96 -17.00
N HIS A 81 11.75 2.09 -17.45
CA HIS A 81 12.23 3.45 -17.23
C HIS A 81 11.09 4.46 -17.45
N ALA A 82 11.32 5.73 -17.12
CA ALA A 82 10.32 6.79 -17.26
C ALA A 82 10.03 7.24 -18.71
N GLU A 83 10.92 6.93 -19.67
CA GLU A 83 10.72 7.27 -21.08
C GLU A 83 9.73 6.34 -21.78
N ASN A 84 9.36 6.68 -23.01
CA ASN A 84 8.51 5.83 -23.85
C ASN A 84 9.24 4.53 -24.21
N ALA A 85 8.78 3.41 -23.65
CA ALA A 85 9.38 2.08 -23.83
C ALA A 85 9.37 1.53 -25.26
N TYR A 86 8.54 2.09 -26.15
CA TYR A 86 8.54 1.69 -27.57
C TYR A 86 9.71 2.32 -28.34
N ILE A 87 10.00 3.59 -28.03
CA ILE A 87 11.05 4.39 -28.67
C ILE A 87 12.41 4.09 -28.03
N SER A 88 12.47 4.17 -26.70
CA SER A 88 13.63 3.88 -25.88
C SER A 88 13.52 2.43 -25.42
N ARG A 89 14.17 1.51 -26.14
CA ARG A 89 14.02 0.07 -25.91
C ARG A 89 15.10 -0.43 -24.98
N VAL A 90 14.74 -1.36 -24.09
CA VAL A 90 15.67 -2.02 -23.18
C VAL A 90 15.95 -3.43 -23.68
N PRO A 91 17.21 -3.90 -23.70
CA PRO A 91 17.52 -5.30 -23.98
C PRO A 91 16.77 -6.24 -23.03
N ALA A 92 16.20 -7.31 -23.56
CA ALA A 92 15.40 -8.27 -22.81
C ALA A 92 15.60 -9.70 -23.34
N ALA A 93 15.28 -10.67 -22.50
CA ALA A 93 15.28 -12.09 -22.83
C ALA A 93 14.03 -12.77 -22.27
N LEU A 94 13.63 -13.88 -22.88
CA LEU A 94 12.47 -14.69 -22.49
C LEU A 94 12.86 -16.16 -22.39
N HIS A 95 12.34 -16.85 -21.39
CA HIS A 95 12.37 -18.29 -21.27
C HIS A 95 10.98 -18.81 -20.87
N VAL A 96 10.52 -19.90 -21.48
CA VAL A 96 9.21 -20.50 -21.21
C VAL A 96 9.42 -21.86 -20.54
N GLY A 97 9.12 -21.95 -19.25
CA GLY A 97 9.23 -23.20 -18.48
C GLY A 97 8.01 -24.11 -18.62
N ASN A 98 6.82 -23.53 -18.74
CA ASN A 98 5.57 -24.18 -19.11
C ASN A 98 4.63 -23.13 -19.72
N GLY A 99 3.90 -23.47 -20.78
CA GLY A 99 3.05 -22.55 -21.54
C GLY A 99 1.63 -22.49 -21.01
#